data_AF-A0A2M7PWQ2-F1
#
_entry.id   AF-A0A2M7PWQ2-F1
#
_cell.length_a   1.000
_cell.length_b   1.000
_cell.length_c   1.000
_cell.angle_alpha   90.00
_cell.angle_beta   90.00
_cell.angle_gamma   90.00
#
_symmetry.space_group_name_H-M   'P 1'
#
loop_
_entity.id
_entity.type
_entity.pdbx_description
1 polymer ?
#
loop_
_entity_poly.entity_id
_entity_poly.type
_entity_poly.pdbx_seq_one_letter_code
_entity_poly.pdbx_strand_id
1 'polypeptide(L)'
;MLDYIIPVQGLSLGKHQYVFEIGESFLKHYELLEVEHGHVTVDVTMNRESSLIDFSFKLNGEFELPCDRCLDLFNCPVSGEFRLILKYGEAFD
;
A
#
# COMPACT_ATOMS: atom_id res chain seq x y z
N MET A 1 -11.29 7.04 -2.78
CA MET A 1 -9.93 7.56 -3.11
C MET A 1 -9.36 8.40 -1.97
N LEU A 2 -10.19 9.16 -1.23
CA LEU A 2 -9.76 9.81 0.02
C LEU A 2 -9.27 8.81 1.09
N ASP A 3 -9.67 7.55 0.97
CA ASP A 3 -9.39 6.46 1.90
C ASP A 3 -7.93 5.95 1.86
N TYR A 4 -7.13 6.43 0.90
CA TYR A 4 -5.73 6.01 0.70
C TYR A 4 -4.75 7.20 0.75
N ILE A 5 -5.04 8.18 1.62
CA ILE A 5 -4.22 9.40 1.79
C ILE A 5 -3.53 9.37 3.16
N ILE A 6 -2.21 9.54 3.17
CA ILE A 6 -1.45 9.80 4.40
C ILE A 6 -1.14 11.31 4.46
N PRO A 7 -1.71 12.07 5.42
CA PRO A 7 -1.43 13.49 5.55
C PRO A 7 -0.04 13.70 6.15
N VAL A 8 0.93 14.12 5.35
CA VAL A 8 2.32 14.32 5.81
C VAL A 8 2.51 15.64 6.56
N GLN A 9 1.71 16.66 6.24
CA GLN A 9 1.77 17.98 6.87
C GLN A 9 1.05 17.97 8.23
N GLY A 10 1.66 18.60 9.24
CA GLY A 10 1.05 18.74 10.59
C GLY A 10 1.28 17.55 11.54
N LEU A 11 1.87 16.45 11.08
CA LEU A 11 2.23 15.33 11.96
C LEU A 11 3.47 15.64 12.82
N SER A 12 3.45 15.21 14.08
CA SER A 12 4.61 15.28 14.96
C SER A 12 5.73 14.34 14.50
N LEU A 13 6.96 14.60 14.96
CA LEU A 13 8.07 13.66 14.82
C LEU A 13 7.72 12.33 15.50
N GLY A 14 8.27 11.23 14.96
CA GLY A 14 8.09 9.87 15.46
C GLY A 14 7.26 8.97 14.54
N LYS A 15 6.82 7.84 15.11
CA LYS A 15 6.14 6.77 14.38
C LYS A 15 4.63 6.98 14.34
N HIS A 16 4.06 6.74 13.16
CA HIS A 16 2.63 6.76 12.87
C HIS A 16 2.28 5.47 12.13
N GLN A 17 1.10 4.92 12.41
CA GLN A 17 0.63 3.67 11.82
C GLN A 17 -0.67 3.89 11.07
N TYR A 18 -0.76 3.28 9.90
CA TYR A 18 -1.95 3.27 9.05
C TYR A 18 -2.20 1.85 8.58
N VAL A 19 -3.46 1.50 8.40
CA VAL A 19 -3.88 0.23 7.80
C VAL A 19 -4.82 0.57 6.66
N PHE A 20 -4.50 0.07 5.46
CA PHE A 20 -5.32 0.25 4.28
C PHE A 20 -5.81 -1.10 3.79
N GLU A 21 -7.07 -1.16 3.38
CA GLU A 21 -7.65 -2.34 2.76
C GLU A 21 -7.77 -2.13 1.25
N ILE A 22 -7.12 -2.99 0.49
CA ILE A 22 -7.22 -3.07 -0.96
C ILE A 22 -8.22 -4.18 -1.27
N GLY A 23 -9.42 -3.80 -1.65
CA GLY A 23 -10.47 -4.72 -2.09
C GLY A 23 -10.96 -4.39 -3.49
N GLU A 24 -12.05 -5.04 -3.91
CA GLU A 24 -12.62 -4.89 -5.26
C GLU A 24 -12.86 -3.44 -5.69
N SER A 25 -13.33 -2.59 -4.78
CA SER A 25 -13.62 -1.19 -5.08
C SER A 25 -12.35 -0.44 -5.48
N PHE A 26 -11.20 -0.73 -4.87
CA PHE A 26 -9.91 -0.18 -5.26
C PHE A 26 -9.47 -0.74 -6.61
N LEU A 27 -9.51 -2.06 -6.78
CA LEU A 27 -9.06 -2.74 -8.00
C LEU A 27 -9.80 -2.23 -9.24
N LYS A 28 -11.12 -2.05 -9.15
CA LYS A 28 -11.98 -1.51 -10.22
C LYS A 28 -11.60 -0.09 -10.67
N HIS A 29 -10.89 0.69 -9.86
CA HIS A 29 -10.42 2.03 -10.26
C HIS A 29 -9.12 1.99 -11.05
N TYR A 30 -8.39 0.87 -11.06
CA TYR A 30 -7.13 0.72 -11.76
C TYR A 30 -7.28 -0.32 -12.87
N GLU A 31 -7.82 0.12 -14.02
CA GLU A 31 -8.15 -0.69 -15.21
C GLU A 31 -6.96 -1.50 -15.78
N LEU A 32 -5.72 -1.14 -15.42
CA LEU A 32 -4.51 -1.84 -15.85
C LEU A 32 -4.19 -3.10 -15.03
N LEU A 33 -4.91 -3.34 -13.93
CA LEU A 33 -4.74 -4.55 -13.15
C LEU A 33 -5.57 -5.67 -13.79
N GLU A 34 -4.92 -6.79 -14.11
CA GLU A 34 -5.58 -8.03 -14.59
C GLU A 34 -6.35 -8.76 -13.47
N VAL A 35 -6.67 -8.07 -12.38
CA VAL A 35 -7.23 -8.64 -11.16
C VAL A 35 -8.52 -7.90 -10.79
N GLU A 36 -9.65 -8.61 -10.82
CA GLU A 36 -10.96 -8.03 -10.50
C GLU A 36 -11.38 -8.29 -9.05
N HIS A 37 -10.88 -9.38 -8.44
CA HIS A 37 -11.27 -9.83 -7.10
C HIS A 37 -10.05 -10.14 -6.22
N GLY A 38 -10.20 -9.84 -4.93
CA GLY A 38 -9.20 -10.10 -3.92
C GLY A 38 -9.28 -9.13 -2.76
N HIS A 39 -8.51 -9.43 -1.72
CA HIS A 39 -8.43 -8.64 -0.51
C HIS A 39 -6.99 -8.65 0.00
N VAL A 40 -6.40 -7.46 0.11
CA VAL A 40 -5.04 -7.26 0.61
C VAL A 40 -5.04 -6.15 1.65
N THR A 41 -4.53 -6.46 2.83
CA THR A 41 -4.30 -5.48 3.88
C THR A 41 -2.88 -4.95 3.76
N VAL A 42 -2.72 -3.63 3.84
CA VAL A 42 -1.43 -2.95 3.81
C VAL A 42 -1.22 -2.18 5.11
N ASP A 43 -0.31 -2.70 5.93
CA ASP A 43 0.19 -2.02 7.13
C ASP A 43 1.29 -1.04 6.73
N VAL A 44 1.12 0.24 7.10
CA VAL A 44 2.09 1.29 6.83
C VAL A 44 2.60 1.84 8.14
N THR A 45 3.90 1.72 8.38
CA THR A 45 4.59 2.43 9.44
C THR A 45 5.34 3.60 8.84
N MET A 46 4.95 4.82 9.20
CA MET A 46 5.64 6.05 8.83
C MET A 46 6.45 6.55 10.02
N ASN A 47 7.76 6.72 9.88
CA ASN A 47 8.61 7.39 10.86
C ASN A 47 9.01 8.76 10.32
N ARG A 48 8.50 9.82 10.95
CA ARG A 48 8.85 11.20 10.64
C ARG A 48 10.04 11.63 11.48
N GLU A 49 11.13 11.96 10.82
CA GLU A 49 12.31 12.55 11.41
C GLU A 49 12.42 14.03 11.01
N SER A 50 13.40 14.75 11.57
CA SER A 50 13.59 16.17 11.27
C SER A 50 14.00 16.44 9.83
N SER A 51 14.68 15.49 9.18
CA SER A 51 15.29 15.66 7.85
C SER A 51 14.72 14.73 6.78
N LEU A 52 13.92 13.73 7.17
CA LEU A 52 13.34 12.75 6.26
C LEU A 52 12.08 12.12 6.85
N ILE A 53 11.37 11.39 6.00
CA ILE A 53 10.29 10.50 6.38
C ILE A 53 10.60 9.12 5.82
N ASP A 54 10.52 8.11 6.67
CA ASP A 54 10.73 6.71 6.30
C ASP A 54 9.41 5.95 6.39
N PHE A 55 8.97 5.39 5.27
CA PHE A 55 7.79 4.54 5.21
C PHE A 55 8.20 3.08 5.06
N SER A 56 7.61 2.23 5.89
CA SER A 56 7.68 0.78 5.77
C SER A 56 6.28 0.24 5.53
N PHE A 57 6.09 -0.44 4.41
CA PHE A 57 4.84 -1.05 3.99
C PHE A 57 4.95 -2.56 4.15
N LYS A 58 3.92 -3.19 4.69
CA LYS A 58 3.76 -4.64 4.70
C LYS A 58 2.41 -4.98 4.11
N LEU A 59 2.40 -5.75 3.04
CA LEU A 59 1.18 -6.19 2.36
C LEU A 59 0.99 -7.68 2.61
N ASN A 60 -0.23 -8.08 2.92
CA ASN A 60 -0.62 -9.48 3.09
C ASN A 60 -2.07 -9.67 2.64
N GLY A 61 -2.33 -10.73 1.89
CA GLY A 61 -3.68 -11.07 1.46
C GLY A 61 -3.68 -12.03 0.30
N GLU A 62 -4.70 -11.93 -0.54
CA GLU A 62 -4.88 -12.82 -1.69
C GLU A 62 -5.63 -12.12 -2.83
N PHE A 63 -5.33 -12.55 -4.06
CA PHE A 63 -6.05 -12.19 -5.27
C PHE A 63 -6.65 -13.44 -5.90
N GLU A 64 -7.86 -13.32 -6.44
CA GLU A 64 -8.47 -14.39 -7.23
C GLU A 64 -7.94 -14.30 -8.66
N LEU A 65 -7.25 -15.34 -9.12
CA LEU A 65 -6.61 -15.39 -10.43
C LEU A 65 -6.99 -16.68 -11.16
N PRO A 66 -7.07 -16.68 -12.50
CA PRO A 66 -7.19 -17.92 -13.27
C PRO A 66 -5.87 -18.70 -13.23
N CYS A 67 -5.94 -20.02 -13.06
CA CYS A 67 -4.78 -20.88 -13.17
C CYS A 67 -4.31 -21.00 -14.63
N ASP A 68 -3.02 -20.75 -14.89
CA ASP A 68 -2.43 -20.87 -16.24
C ASP A 68 -2.58 -22.27 -16.89
N ARG A 69 -2.86 -23.31 -16.10
CA ARG A 69 -2.98 -24.70 -16.58
C ARG A 69 -4.41 -25.13 -16.87
N CYS A 70 -5.35 -24.89 -15.95
CA CYS A 70 -6.72 -25.36 -16.07
C CYS A 70 -7.76 -24.24 -16.23
N LEU A 71 -7.34 -22.98 -16.11
CA LEU A 71 -8.19 -21.78 -16.11
C LEU A 71 -9.19 -21.70 -14.95
N ASP A 72 -9.14 -22.63 -13.99
CA ASP A 72 -9.93 -22.51 -12.77
C ASP A 72 -9.44 -21.35 -11.91
N LEU A 73 -10.38 -20.64 -11.28
CA LEU A 73 -10.07 -19.56 -10.34
C LEU A 73 -9.54 -20.12 -9.03
N PHE A 74 -8.53 -19.45 -8.48
CA PHE A 74 -7.98 -19.77 -7.16
C PHE A 74 -7.50 -18.50 -6.45
N ASN A 75 -7.46 -18.57 -5.12
CA ASN A 75 -6.90 -17.49 -4.30
C ASN A 75 -5.38 -17.63 -4.28
N CYS A 76 -4.70 -16.73 -4.97
CA CYS A 76 -3.26 -16.61 -4.99
C CYS A 76 -2.81 -15.75 -3.80
N PRO A 77 -2.10 -16.32 -2.81
CA PRO A 77 -1.62 -15.55 -1.66
C PRO A 77 -0.54 -14.56 -2.12
N VAL A 78 -0.66 -13.33 -1.66
CA VAL A 78 0.32 -12.27 -1.89
C VAL A 78 0.85 -11.74 -0.56
N SER A 79 2.15 -11.54 -0.51
CA SER A 79 2.82 -10.89 0.60
C SER A 79 4.00 -10.10 0.10
N GLY A 80 4.38 -9.07 0.83
CA GLY A 80 5.47 -8.20 0.42
C GLY A 80 5.83 -7.17 1.46
N GLU A 81 7.06 -6.70 1.39
CA GLU A 81 7.54 -5.59 2.17
C GLU A 81 8.18 -4.57 1.23
N PHE A 82 7.86 -3.30 1.44
CA PHE A 82 8.42 -2.20 0.66
C PHE A 82 8.83 -1.07 1.59
N ARG A 83 9.91 -0.37 1.25
CA ARG A 83 10.41 0.78 2.02
C ARG A 83 10.61 1.97 1.11
N LEU A 84 10.11 3.13 1.53
CA LEU A 84 10.26 4.40 0.83
C LEU A 84 10.80 5.46 1.77
N ILE A 85 11.92 6.07 1.40
CA ILE A 85 12.52 7.18 2.16
C ILE A 85 12.31 8.47 1.36
N LEU A 86 11.58 9.41 1.95
CA LEU A 86 11.42 10.76 1.44
C LEU A 86 12.40 11.68 2.18
N LYS A 87 13.35 12.28 1.46
CA LYS A 87 14.25 13.31 2.03
C LYS A 87 13.75 14.69 1.61
N TYR A 88 13.76 15.64 2.53
CA TYR A 88 13.48 17.04 2.18
C TYR A 88 14.64 17.57 1.33
N GLY A 89 14.31 18.24 0.22
CA GLY A 89 15.30 18.91 -0.64
C GLY A 89 15.64 20.31 -0.11
N GLU A 90 16.73 20.89 -0.63
CA GLU A 90 17.25 22.21 -0.21
C GLU A 90 16.26 23.38 -0.39
N ALA A 91 15.22 23.21 -1.21
CA ALA A 91 14.21 24.23 -1.49
C ALA A 91 12.98 24.19 -0.57
N PHE A 92 12.97 23.33 0.46
CA PHE A 92 11.95 23.33 1.51
C PHE A 92 12.46 24.18 2.69
N ASP A 93 12.41 25.50 2.52
CA ASP A 93 12.39 26.49 3.62
C ASP A 93 10.94 26.95 3.87
#